data_AF-A0AAD5L5C8-F1
#
_entry.id   AF-A0AAD5L5C8-F1
#
_cell.length_a   1.000
_cell.length_b   1.000
_cell.length_c   1.000
_cell.angle_alpha   90.00
_cell.angle_beta   90.00
_cell.angle_gamma   90.00
#
_symmetry.space_group_name_H-M   'P 1'
#
loop_
_entity.id
_entity.type
_entity.pdbx_description
1 polymer ?
#
loop_
_entity_poly.entity_id
_entity_poly.type
_entity_poly.pdbx_seq_one_letter_code
_entity_poly.pdbx_strand_id
1 'polypeptide(L)'
;MWQPRLLQIGYALSAVCYAVIPFVPAAVGRPLAIVATVIGLPGAVLAVSVLRYEVIKVLVRTVDILFFWTLGNVATVMLMFMFRDARATVVFQGLVAWQSCTFSDANVQGVRRFQMASCVVVLTVLAAGCSVHLDTIPELMDFTVVAYGDHKLRARDIVSNGLITVATVTARNVYRSRNVLLKLSSGSLIECASYRCLLALSQRNESAAGPSAVTVVPTGHVAASPSAPHIKTMRGDRLL
;
A
#
# COMPACT_ATOMS: atom_id res chain seq x y z
N MET A 1 -23.70 -10.50 17.79
CA MET A 1 -22.28 -10.13 17.96
C MET A 1 -21.41 -11.13 17.20
N TRP A 2 -21.11 -10.88 15.93
CA TRP A 2 -20.16 -11.70 15.17
C TRP A 2 -18.74 -11.35 15.61
N GLN A 3 -17.97 -12.34 16.05
CA GLN A 3 -16.64 -12.11 16.60
C GLN A 3 -15.69 -11.60 15.50
N PRO A 4 -15.04 -10.43 15.69
CA PRO A 4 -14.09 -9.87 14.71
C PRO A 4 -12.90 -10.81 14.41
N ARG A 5 -12.67 -11.82 15.27
CA ARG A 5 -11.63 -12.84 15.09
C ARG A 5 -11.90 -13.77 13.91
N LEU A 6 -13.15 -14.18 13.68
CA LEU A 6 -13.48 -15.09 12.57
C LEU A 6 -13.24 -14.43 11.21
N LEU A 7 -13.64 -13.16 11.09
CA LEU A 7 -13.38 -12.35 9.89
C LEU A 7 -11.88 -12.16 9.63
N GLN A 8 -11.08 -11.95 10.69
CA GLN A 8 -9.63 -11.84 10.57
C GLN A 8 -8.96 -13.15 10.12
N ILE A 9 -9.42 -14.29 10.63
CA ILE A 9 -8.91 -15.61 10.22
C ILE A 9 -9.28 -15.87 8.76
N GLY A 10 -10.53 -15.61 8.36
CA GLY A 10 -10.98 -15.75 6.97
C GLY A 10 -10.18 -14.85 6.00
N TYR A 11 -9.92 -13.61 6.40
CA TYR A 11 -9.09 -12.69 5.62
C TYR A 11 -7.63 -13.17 5.50
N ALA A 12 -7.03 -13.65 6.59
CA ALA A 12 -5.68 -14.20 6.58
C ALA A 12 -5.57 -15.45 5.70
N LEU A 13 -6.56 -16.36 5.80
CA LEU A 13 -6.64 -17.55 4.96
C LEU A 13 -6.74 -17.17 3.48
N SER A 14 -7.63 -16.22 3.16
CA SER A 14 -7.78 -15.72 1.80
C SER A 14 -6.52 -15.06 1.27
N ALA A 15 -5.75 -14.34 2.10
CA ALA A 15 -4.44 -13.79 1.73
C ALA A 15 -3.40 -14.88 1.42
N VAL A 16 -3.41 -16.00 2.14
CA VAL A 16 -2.55 -17.16 1.83
C VAL A 16 -2.99 -17.79 0.52
N CYS A 17 -4.29 -18.00 0.33
CA CYS A 17 -4.84 -18.50 -0.94
C CYS A 17 -4.45 -17.60 -2.12
N TYR A 18 -4.49 -16.27 -1.95
CA TYR A 18 -4.04 -15.32 -2.96
C TYR A 18 -2.59 -15.54 -3.40
N ALA A 19 -1.70 -15.84 -2.45
CA ALA A 19 -0.30 -16.10 -2.78
C ALA A 19 -0.09 -17.43 -3.53
N VAL A 20 -0.94 -18.43 -3.31
CA VAL A 20 -0.74 -19.78 -3.85
C VAL A 20 -1.49 -20.00 -5.17
N ILE A 21 -2.73 -19.51 -5.29
CA ILE A 21 -3.63 -19.77 -6.43
C ILE A 21 -3.02 -19.47 -7.82
N PRO A 22 -2.24 -18.38 -8.01
CA PRO A 22 -1.59 -18.11 -9.30
C PRO A 22 -0.68 -19.25 -9.79
N PHE A 23 -0.12 -20.03 -8.86
CA PHE A 23 0.82 -21.12 -9.14
C PHE A 23 0.16 -22.48 -9.33
N VAL A 24 -1.14 -22.58 -9.05
CA VAL A 24 -1.90 -23.83 -9.11
C VAL A 24 -2.43 -24.04 -10.54
N PRO A 25 -2.49 -25.28 -11.04
CA PRO A 25 -3.13 -25.60 -12.31
C PRO A 25 -4.55 -25.03 -12.41
N ALA A 26 -4.94 -24.57 -13.60
CA ALA A 26 -6.18 -23.83 -13.81
C ALA A 26 -7.44 -24.60 -13.36
N ALA A 27 -7.45 -25.93 -13.50
CA ALA A 27 -8.57 -26.78 -13.09
C ALA A 27 -8.90 -26.65 -11.58
N VAL A 28 -7.88 -26.55 -10.72
CA VAL A 28 -8.05 -26.41 -9.27
C VAL A 28 -8.08 -24.93 -8.86
N GLY A 29 -7.30 -24.09 -9.54
CA GLY A 29 -7.19 -22.67 -9.23
C GLY A 29 -8.48 -21.89 -9.45
N ARG A 30 -9.27 -22.21 -10.50
CA ARG A 30 -10.52 -21.52 -10.84
C ARG A 30 -11.59 -21.61 -9.73
N PRO A 31 -12.02 -22.80 -9.26
CA PRO A 31 -13.02 -22.88 -8.19
C PRO A 31 -12.48 -22.33 -6.87
N LEU A 32 -11.21 -22.59 -6.55
CA LEU A 32 -10.58 -22.11 -5.32
C LEU A 32 -10.51 -20.57 -5.29
N ALA A 33 -10.30 -19.93 -6.44
CA ALA A 33 -10.29 -18.47 -6.57
C ALA A 33 -11.62 -17.82 -6.18
N ILE A 34 -12.73 -18.40 -6.62
CA ILE A 34 -14.07 -17.90 -6.30
C ILE A 34 -14.32 -18.02 -4.79
N VAL A 35 -14.03 -19.19 -4.21
CA VAL A 35 -14.21 -19.43 -2.76
C VAL A 35 -13.33 -18.47 -1.94
N ALA A 36 -12.06 -18.33 -2.30
CA ALA A 36 -11.14 -17.42 -1.62
C ALA A 36 -11.60 -15.96 -1.68
N THR A 37 -12.14 -15.55 -2.84
CA THR A 37 -12.67 -14.19 -3.03
C THR A 37 -13.89 -13.94 -2.15
N VAL A 38 -14.85 -14.86 -2.11
CA VAL A 38 -16.06 -14.72 -1.28
C VAL A 38 -15.71 -14.63 0.21
N ILE A 39 -14.75 -15.43 0.69
CA ILE A 39 -14.31 -15.41 2.09
C ILE A 39 -13.53 -14.13 2.41
N GLY A 40 -12.70 -13.67 1.48
CA GLY A 40 -11.79 -12.54 1.70
C GLY A 40 -12.42 -11.16 1.55
N LEU A 41 -13.46 -11.03 0.70
CA LEU A 41 -14.06 -9.75 0.35
C LEU A 41 -14.63 -8.98 1.55
N PRO A 42 -15.36 -9.59 2.51
CA PRO A 42 -15.80 -8.88 3.72
C PRO A 42 -14.63 -8.31 4.54
N GLY A 43 -13.54 -9.07 4.64
CA GLY A 43 -12.31 -8.62 5.33
C GLY A 43 -11.63 -7.46 4.61
N ALA A 44 -11.62 -7.48 3.28
CA ALA A 44 -11.09 -6.38 2.46
C ALA A 44 -11.93 -5.11 2.62
N VAL A 45 -13.27 -5.22 2.61
CA VAL A 45 -14.18 -4.08 2.84
C VAL A 45 -13.97 -3.49 4.24
N LEU A 46 -13.83 -4.34 5.26
CA LEU A 46 -13.52 -3.91 6.63
C LEU A 46 -12.15 -3.24 6.72
N ALA A 47 -11.15 -3.72 5.99
CA ALA A 47 -9.83 -3.09 5.96
C ALA A 47 -9.91 -1.68 5.39
N VAL A 48 -10.70 -1.48 4.32
CA VAL A 48 -10.90 -0.18 3.66
C VAL A 48 -11.75 0.78 4.49
N SER A 49 -12.77 0.30 5.21
CA SER A 49 -13.68 1.15 5.97
C SER A 49 -13.05 1.81 7.20
N VAL A 50 -11.92 1.28 7.69
CA VAL A 50 -11.20 1.82 8.85
C VAL A 50 -10.27 2.98 8.46
N LEU A 51 -10.02 3.22 7.16
CA LEU A 51 -9.16 4.32 6.75
C LEU A 51 -9.83 5.68 6.93
N ARG A 52 -9.05 6.63 7.46
CA ARG A 52 -9.51 8.01 7.63
C ARG A 52 -9.47 8.77 6.30
N TYR A 53 -10.64 9.14 5.80
CA TYR A 53 -10.80 9.87 4.53
C TYR A 53 -9.96 11.16 4.46
N GLU A 54 -9.92 11.94 5.55
CA GLU A 54 -9.13 13.19 5.60
C GLU A 54 -7.63 12.96 5.38
N VAL A 55 -7.10 11.86 5.92
CA VAL A 55 -5.68 11.50 5.74
C VAL A 55 -5.45 11.06 4.30
N ILE A 56 -6.35 10.23 3.73
CA ILE A 56 -6.28 9.83 2.33
C ILE A 56 -6.27 11.04 1.40
N LYS A 57 -7.13 12.04 1.64
CA LYS A 57 -7.22 13.26 0.82
C LYS A 57 -5.89 14.03 0.78
N VAL A 58 -5.17 14.09 1.90
CA VAL A 58 -3.84 14.72 1.94
C VAL A 58 -2.80 13.84 1.23
N LEU A 59 -2.84 12.53 1.47
CA LEU A 59 -1.91 11.57 0.86
C LEU A 59 -2.01 11.55 -0.68
N VAL A 60 -3.22 11.49 -1.24
CA VAL A 60 -3.46 11.42 -2.69
C VAL A 60 -2.95 12.66 -3.43
N ARG A 61 -2.77 13.79 -2.75
CA ARG A 61 -2.17 15.00 -3.34
C ARG A 61 -0.65 14.93 -3.51
N THR A 62 0.02 13.93 -2.94
CA THR A 62 1.47 13.76 -3.10
C THR A 62 1.79 12.99 -4.37
N VAL A 63 2.77 13.49 -5.14
CA VAL A 63 3.16 12.90 -6.43
C VAL A 63 3.66 11.47 -6.25
N ASP A 64 4.41 11.19 -5.18
CA ASP A 64 4.95 9.86 -4.89
C ASP A 64 3.83 8.80 -4.72
N ILE A 65 2.76 9.15 -4.01
CA ILE A 65 1.62 8.26 -3.78
C ILE A 65 0.84 8.05 -5.06
N LEU A 66 0.61 9.10 -5.83
CA LEU A 66 -0.13 9.00 -7.08
C LEU A 66 0.64 8.13 -8.09
N PHE A 67 1.95 8.31 -8.21
CA PHE A 67 2.80 7.45 -9.04
C PHE A 67 2.76 5.99 -8.59
N PHE A 68 2.97 5.72 -7.30
CA PHE A 68 2.96 4.36 -6.77
C PHE A 68 1.59 3.68 -6.92
N TRP A 69 0.51 4.42 -6.62
CA TRP A 69 -0.86 3.94 -6.76
C TRP A 69 -1.21 3.65 -8.21
N THR A 70 -0.90 4.56 -9.14
CA THR A 70 -1.17 4.35 -10.57
C THR A 70 -0.37 3.17 -11.12
N LEU A 71 0.91 3.07 -10.81
CA LEU A 71 1.77 1.97 -11.28
C LEU A 71 1.25 0.60 -10.84
N GLY A 72 0.90 0.46 -9.56
CA GLY A 72 0.37 -0.82 -9.07
C GLY A 72 -1.01 -1.14 -9.64
N ASN A 73 -1.92 -0.17 -9.77
CA ASN A 73 -3.21 -0.41 -10.42
C ASN A 73 -3.03 -0.85 -11.89
N VAL A 74 -2.17 -0.18 -12.65
CA VAL A 74 -1.89 -0.56 -14.05
C VAL A 74 -1.33 -1.98 -14.12
N ALA A 75 -0.33 -2.32 -13.31
CA ALA A 75 0.27 -3.65 -13.29
C ALA A 75 -0.75 -4.74 -12.91
N THR A 76 -1.56 -4.50 -11.87
CA THR A 76 -2.55 -5.48 -11.40
C THR A 76 -3.72 -5.62 -12.36
N VAL A 77 -4.22 -4.54 -12.97
CA VAL A 77 -5.27 -4.59 -13.99
C VAL A 77 -4.79 -5.35 -15.24
N MET A 78 -3.56 -5.09 -15.69
CA MET A 78 -2.97 -5.85 -16.79
C MET A 78 -2.85 -7.33 -16.44
N LEU A 79 -2.43 -7.66 -15.20
CA LEU A 79 -2.38 -9.04 -14.73
C LEU A 79 -3.77 -9.70 -14.71
N MET A 80 -4.83 -8.99 -14.33
CA MET A 80 -6.21 -9.51 -14.42
C MET A 80 -6.59 -9.86 -15.86
N PHE A 81 -6.27 -8.98 -16.82
CA PHE A 81 -6.52 -9.24 -18.24
C PHE A 81 -5.72 -10.44 -18.76
N MET A 82 -4.48 -10.64 -18.28
CA MET A 82 -3.65 -11.79 -18.66
C MET A 82 -4.23 -13.13 -18.16
N PHE A 83 -4.91 -13.17 -17.01
CA PHE A 83 -5.45 -14.41 -16.44
C PHE A 83 -6.72 -14.96 -17.12
N ARG A 84 -7.52 -14.12 -17.82
CA ARG A 84 -8.77 -14.43 -18.58
C ARG A 84 -9.82 -15.35 -17.93
N ASP A 85 -9.61 -15.74 -16.68
CA ASP A 85 -10.36 -16.75 -15.95
C ASP A 85 -10.83 -16.22 -14.58
N ALA A 86 -11.55 -17.06 -13.82
CA ALA A 86 -11.89 -16.81 -12.43
C ALA A 86 -10.69 -16.49 -11.51
N ARG A 87 -9.45 -16.85 -11.89
CA ARG A 87 -8.23 -16.45 -11.16
C ARG A 87 -8.05 -14.92 -11.08
N ALA A 88 -8.61 -14.17 -12.03
CA ALA A 88 -8.59 -12.71 -12.02
C ALA A 88 -9.32 -12.12 -10.80
N THR A 89 -10.30 -12.82 -10.20
CA THR A 89 -11.03 -12.31 -9.02
C THR A 89 -10.13 -12.25 -7.78
N VAL A 90 -9.21 -13.21 -7.66
CA VAL A 90 -8.20 -13.24 -6.60
C VAL A 90 -7.19 -12.10 -6.79
N VAL A 91 -6.78 -11.84 -8.04
CA VAL A 91 -5.94 -10.69 -8.38
C VAL A 91 -6.64 -9.37 -8.01
N PHE A 92 -7.93 -9.24 -8.29
CA PHE A 92 -8.75 -8.10 -7.88
C PHE A 92 -8.82 -7.95 -6.36
N GLN A 93 -9.01 -9.04 -5.62
CA GLN A 93 -8.98 -8.98 -4.16
C GLN A 93 -7.60 -8.54 -3.64
N GLY A 94 -6.52 -9.04 -4.25
CA GLY A 94 -5.15 -8.63 -3.96
C GLY A 94 -4.91 -7.14 -4.19
N LEU A 95 -5.54 -6.55 -5.21
CA LEU A 95 -5.51 -5.11 -5.46
C LEU A 95 -6.06 -4.33 -4.24
N VAL A 96 -7.21 -4.73 -3.71
CA VAL A 96 -7.83 -4.06 -2.54
C VAL A 96 -6.95 -4.20 -1.30
N ALA A 97 -6.37 -5.38 -1.07
CA ALA A 97 -5.44 -5.62 0.03
C ALA A 97 -4.18 -4.74 -0.10
N TRP A 98 -3.61 -4.64 -1.29
CA TRP A 98 -2.45 -3.79 -1.57
C TRP A 98 -2.77 -2.30 -1.41
N GLN A 99 -3.93 -1.83 -1.87
CA GLN A 99 -4.37 -0.45 -1.64
C GLN A 99 -4.47 -0.14 -0.14
N SER A 100 -5.01 -1.08 0.65
CA SER A 100 -5.08 -0.95 2.11
C SER A 100 -3.70 -0.83 2.75
N CYS A 101 -2.69 -1.55 2.23
CA CYS A 101 -1.29 -1.41 2.67
C CYS A 101 -0.67 -0.07 2.24
N THR A 102 -0.97 0.39 1.03
CA THR A 102 -0.48 1.68 0.49
C THR A 102 -0.91 2.86 1.37
N PHE A 103 -2.14 2.80 1.87
CA PHE A 103 -2.72 3.80 2.76
C PHE A 103 -2.62 3.40 4.24
N SER A 104 -1.70 2.51 4.60
CA SER A 104 -1.51 2.08 5.99
C SER A 104 -1.21 3.24 6.96
N ASP A 105 -0.58 4.31 6.47
CA ASP A 105 -0.34 5.55 7.24
C ASP A 105 -1.66 6.24 7.67
N ALA A 106 -2.78 6.01 6.98
CA ALA A 106 -4.10 6.51 7.37
C ALA A 106 -4.80 5.60 8.39
N ASN A 107 -4.25 4.42 8.68
CA ASN A 107 -4.74 3.53 9.71
C ASN A 107 -3.96 3.74 11.02
N VAL A 108 -4.64 4.29 12.01
CA VAL A 108 -4.05 4.60 13.32
C VAL A 108 -3.98 3.37 14.24
N GLN A 109 -4.63 2.26 13.85
CA GLN A 109 -4.74 1.06 14.66
C GLN A 109 -3.77 -0.04 14.20
N GLY A 110 -2.86 -0.44 15.10
CA GLY A 110 -2.12 -1.69 14.95
C GLY A 110 -1.01 -1.67 13.89
N VAL A 111 -0.12 -0.66 13.92
CA VAL A 111 1.01 -0.51 12.98
C VAL A 111 1.85 -1.78 12.84
N ARG A 112 2.06 -2.54 13.92
CA ARG A 112 2.81 -3.81 13.90
C ARG A 112 2.14 -4.89 13.04
N ARG A 113 0.80 -4.98 13.04
CA ARG A 113 0.06 -5.92 12.19
C ARG A 113 0.14 -5.51 10.73
N PHE A 114 0.05 -4.22 10.45
CA PHE A 114 0.23 -3.67 9.10
C PHE A 114 1.63 -3.94 8.54
N GLN A 115 2.67 -3.84 9.38
CA GLN A 115 4.04 -4.16 8.94
C GLN A 115 4.18 -5.63 8.55
N MET A 116 3.66 -6.57 9.37
CA MET A 116 3.71 -7.99 9.04
C MET A 116 2.91 -8.28 7.75
N ALA A 117 1.71 -7.71 7.61
CA ALA A 117 0.91 -7.85 6.40
C ALA A 117 1.63 -7.29 5.16
N SER A 118 2.30 -6.15 5.30
CA SER A 118 3.06 -5.53 4.20
C SER A 118 4.26 -6.38 3.79
N CYS A 119 4.96 -7.04 4.72
CA CYS A 119 6.01 -8.01 4.38
C CYS A 119 5.46 -9.17 3.54
N VAL A 120 4.30 -9.71 3.91
CA VAL A 120 3.65 -10.79 3.15
C VAL A 120 3.31 -10.31 1.74
N VAL A 121 2.70 -9.12 1.62
CA VAL A 121 2.39 -8.51 0.31
C VAL A 121 3.64 -8.33 -0.55
N VAL A 122 4.74 -7.83 0.02
CA VAL A 122 6.02 -7.70 -0.70
C VAL A 122 6.48 -9.04 -1.27
N LEU A 123 6.51 -10.08 -0.44
CA LEU A 123 6.95 -11.41 -0.86
C LEU A 123 6.05 -11.98 -1.95
N THR A 124 4.73 -11.86 -1.79
CA THR A 124 3.76 -12.37 -2.78
C THR A 124 3.85 -11.62 -4.10
N VAL A 125 3.91 -10.28 -4.07
CA VAL A 125 4.00 -9.45 -5.29
C VAL A 125 5.33 -9.69 -6.00
N LEU A 126 6.43 -9.82 -5.25
CA LEU A 126 7.72 -10.14 -5.83
C LEU A 126 7.73 -11.53 -6.48
N ALA A 127 7.19 -12.55 -5.78
CA ALA A 127 7.04 -13.89 -6.33
C ALA A 127 6.19 -13.88 -7.60
N ALA A 128 5.06 -13.17 -7.61
CA ALA A 128 4.22 -13.02 -8.79
C ALA A 128 4.96 -12.33 -9.94
N GLY A 129 5.66 -11.21 -9.67
CA GLY A 129 6.45 -10.49 -10.66
C GLY A 129 7.55 -11.34 -11.29
N CYS A 130 8.32 -12.07 -10.48
CA CYS A 130 9.33 -13.01 -10.95
C CYS A 130 8.71 -14.15 -11.76
N SER A 131 7.54 -14.63 -11.38
CA SER A 131 6.88 -15.77 -12.04
C SER A 131 6.28 -15.40 -13.39
N VAL A 132 5.70 -14.19 -13.48
CA VAL A 132 5.32 -13.58 -14.76
C VAL A 132 6.58 -13.39 -15.63
N HIS A 133 7.69 -12.94 -15.04
CA HIS A 133 8.94 -12.76 -15.79
C HIS A 133 9.55 -14.07 -16.27
N LEU A 134 9.39 -15.17 -15.55
CA LEU A 134 9.93 -16.50 -15.88
C LEU A 134 8.97 -17.41 -16.66
N ASP A 135 7.76 -16.95 -16.97
CA ASP A 135 6.71 -17.74 -17.65
C ASP A 135 6.25 -18.99 -16.89
N THR A 136 6.35 -18.98 -15.56
CA THR A 136 6.05 -20.16 -14.76
C THR A 136 4.56 -20.32 -14.46
N ILE A 137 3.74 -19.30 -14.79
CA ILE A 137 2.31 -19.28 -14.50
C ILE A 137 1.54 -20.00 -15.62
N PRO A 138 0.82 -21.09 -15.32
CA PRO A 138 0.11 -21.84 -16.34
C PRO A 138 -1.06 -21.04 -16.93
N GLU A 139 -1.21 -21.12 -18.26
CA GLU A 139 -2.27 -20.46 -19.04
C GLU A 139 -2.30 -18.92 -18.89
N LEU A 140 -1.16 -18.30 -18.57
CA LEU A 140 -1.07 -16.85 -18.57
C LEU A 140 -0.95 -16.34 -20.02
N MET A 141 -1.89 -15.51 -20.46
CA MET A 141 -1.86 -14.98 -21.81
C MET A 141 -0.94 -13.76 -21.89
N ASP A 142 0.02 -13.78 -22.82
CA ASP A 142 0.80 -12.60 -23.19
C ASP A 142 0.22 -11.94 -24.45
N PHE A 143 0.19 -10.61 -24.46
CA PHE A 143 -0.32 -9.82 -25.57
C PHE A 143 0.49 -8.53 -25.74
N THR A 144 0.52 -7.99 -26.95
CA THR A 144 1.22 -6.73 -27.22
C THR A 144 0.30 -5.56 -26.87
N VAL A 145 0.76 -4.68 -25.98
CA VAL A 145 -0.01 -3.51 -25.53
C VAL A 145 0.21 -2.33 -26.48
N VAL A 146 1.47 -2.09 -26.85
CA VAL A 146 1.85 -1.03 -27.79
C VAL A 146 2.84 -1.61 -28.79
N ALA A 147 2.58 -1.38 -30.07
CA ALA A 147 3.53 -1.65 -31.14
C ALA A 147 3.88 -0.31 -31.80
N TYR A 148 5.16 0.02 -31.86
CA TYR A 148 5.66 1.22 -32.52
C TYR A 148 6.88 0.85 -33.37
N GLY A 149 6.72 0.85 -34.69
CA GLY A 149 7.72 0.33 -35.62
C GLY A 149 8.07 -1.13 -35.29
N ASP A 150 9.35 -1.42 -35.14
CA ASP A 150 9.87 -2.75 -34.77
C ASP A 150 9.81 -3.05 -33.26
N HIS A 151 9.46 -2.05 -32.42
CA HIS A 151 9.41 -2.22 -30.98
C HIS A 151 8.00 -2.64 -30.54
N LYS A 152 7.92 -3.78 -29.85
CA LYS A 152 6.68 -4.32 -29.28
C LYS A 152 6.79 -4.35 -27.76
N LEU A 153 5.96 -3.57 -27.09
CA LEU A 153 5.83 -3.59 -25.64
C LEU A 153 4.80 -4.64 -25.24
N ARG A 154 5.25 -5.71 -24.59
CA ARG A 154 4.40 -6.82 -24.17
C ARG A 154 3.78 -6.55 -22.80
N ALA A 155 2.58 -7.07 -22.58
CA ALA A 155 1.89 -6.95 -21.31
C ALA A 155 2.72 -7.57 -20.18
N ARG A 156 3.39 -8.70 -20.46
CA ARG A 156 4.32 -9.35 -19.54
C ARG A 156 5.39 -8.42 -19.00
N ASP A 157 6.01 -7.60 -19.85
CA ASP A 157 7.09 -6.69 -19.45
C ASP A 157 6.56 -5.57 -18.54
N ILE A 158 5.38 -5.05 -18.85
CA ILE A 158 4.71 -4.01 -18.03
C ILE A 158 4.36 -4.59 -16.66
N VAL A 159 3.78 -5.79 -16.63
CA VAL A 159 3.34 -6.44 -15.39
C VAL A 159 4.52 -6.84 -14.53
N SER A 160 5.54 -7.50 -15.08
CA SER A 160 6.71 -7.94 -14.29
C SER A 160 7.45 -6.76 -13.69
N ASN A 161 7.75 -5.73 -14.51
CA ASN A 161 8.44 -4.53 -14.03
C ASN A 161 7.58 -3.74 -13.05
N GLY A 162 6.28 -3.62 -13.30
CA GLY A 162 5.34 -2.95 -12.42
C GLY A 162 5.28 -3.63 -11.05
N LEU A 163 5.11 -4.95 -10.99
CA LEU A 163 5.05 -5.71 -9.74
C LEU A 163 6.38 -5.66 -8.97
N ILE A 164 7.53 -5.81 -9.64
CA ILE A 164 8.84 -5.72 -8.99
C ILE A 164 9.07 -4.31 -8.43
N THR A 165 8.72 -3.27 -9.18
CA THR A 165 8.81 -1.88 -8.70
C THR A 165 7.90 -1.66 -7.50
N VAL A 166 6.67 -2.17 -7.54
CA VAL A 166 5.73 -2.08 -6.41
C VAL A 166 6.28 -2.81 -5.18
N ALA A 167 6.83 -4.01 -5.36
CA ALA A 167 7.43 -4.78 -4.27
C ALA A 167 8.61 -4.06 -3.63
N THR A 168 9.53 -3.51 -4.44
CA THR A 168 10.71 -2.79 -3.94
C THR A 168 10.35 -1.50 -3.19
N VAL A 169 9.41 -0.72 -3.72
CA VAL A 169 8.90 0.50 -3.04
C VAL A 169 8.19 0.13 -1.74
N THR A 170 7.35 -0.91 -1.75
CA THR A 170 6.67 -1.38 -0.53
C THR A 170 7.68 -1.87 0.51
N ALA A 171 8.69 -2.64 0.09
CA ALA A 171 9.75 -3.12 0.98
C ALA A 171 10.51 -1.96 1.64
N ARG A 172 10.84 -0.93 0.84
CA ARG A 172 11.46 0.30 1.34
C ARG A 172 10.57 1.01 2.37
N ASN A 173 9.27 1.10 2.10
CA ASN A 173 8.31 1.73 3.03
C ASN A 173 8.22 0.95 4.34
N VAL A 174 8.18 -0.39 4.29
CA VAL A 174 8.19 -1.25 5.48
C VAL A 174 9.48 -1.06 6.28
N TYR A 175 10.64 -1.06 5.62
CA TYR A 175 11.93 -0.85 6.28
C TYR A 175 11.99 0.51 6.99
N ARG A 176 11.54 1.59 6.33
CA ARG A 176 11.49 2.93 6.92
C ARG A 176 10.51 2.99 8.08
N SER A 177 9.33 2.42 7.92
CA SER A 177 8.31 2.38 8.96
C SER A 177 8.78 1.66 10.21
N ARG A 178 9.52 0.56 10.05
CA ARG A 178 10.14 -0.15 11.17
C ARG A 178 11.13 0.74 11.93
N ASN A 179 11.98 1.47 11.21
CA ASN A 179 12.96 2.37 11.83
C ASN A 179 12.30 3.53 12.59
N VAL A 180 11.20 4.08 12.07
CA VAL A 180 10.41 5.14 12.74
C VAL A 180 9.75 4.60 14.01
N LEU A 181 9.13 3.41 13.96
CA LEU A 181 8.54 2.77 15.14
C LEU A 181 9.56 2.48 16.25
N LEU A 182 10.77 2.05 15.88
CA LEU A 182 11.83 1.82 16.85
C LEU A 182 12.21 3.11 17.59
N LYS A 183 12.28 4.24 16.88
CA LYS A 183 12.58 5.56 17.46
C LYS A 183 11.43 6.13 18.30
N LEU A 184 10.18 5.88 17.90
CA LEU A 184 8.97 6.33 18.58
C LEU A 184 8.77 5.73 19.98
N SER A 185 9.43 4.63 20.29
CA SER A 185 9.47 4.07 21.65
C SER A 185 10.04 5.05 22.69
N SER A 186 10.64 6.17 22.26
CA SER A 186 11.29 7.17 23.11
C SER A 186 10.67 8.58 23.04
N GLY A 187 9.55 8.83 22.32
CA GLY A 187 8.99 10.19 22.17
C GLY A 187 7.55 10.29 21.65
N SER A 188 6.90 11.45 21.90
CA SER A 188 5.46 11.71 21.69
C SER A 188 5.09 12.35 20.32
N LEU A 189 5.83 12.09 19.24
CA LEU A 189 5.57 12.69 17.92
C LEU A 189 5.13 11.64 16.89
N ILE A 190 3.89 11.69 16.42
CA ILE A 190 3.39 10.79 15.38
C ILE A 190 3.93 11.23 14.02
N GLU A 191 5.03 10.62 13.58
CA GLU A 191 5.59 10.81 12.23
C GLU A 191 4.94 9.83 11.24
N CYS A 192 4.49 10.32 10.07
CA CYS A 192 4.05 9.44 9.00
C CYS A 192 5.21 8.57 8.52
N ALA A 193 5.04 7.26 8.69
CA ALA A 193 6.11 6.29 8.58
C ALA A 193 6.49 5.98 7.12
N SER A 194 5.53 6.04 6.18
CA SER A 194 5.77 5.74 4.77
C SER A 194 6.08 7.00 3.94
N TYR A 195 5.44 8.13 4.22
CA TYR A 195 5.56 9.32 3.36
C TYR A 195 6.07 10.55 4.12
N ARG A 196 7.02 11.29 3.49
CA ARG A 196 7.62 12.51 4.04
C ARG A 196 6.63 13.69 3.98
N CYS A 197 5.54 13.59 4.72
CA CYS A 197 4.62 14.70 4.94
C CYS A 197 4.73 15.12 6.40
N LEU A 198 5.24 16.33 6.64
CA LEU A 198 5.13 16.96 7.96
C LEU A 198 3.68 17.45 8.09
N LEU A 199 2.84 16.63 8.72
CA LEU A 199 1.50 17.05 9.09
C LEU A 199 1.59 17.92 10.35
N ALA A 200 1.55 19.23 10.17
CA ALA A 200 1.35 20.16 11.28
C ALA A 200 -0.14 20.16 11.65
N LEU A 201 -0.50 19.43 12.70
CA LEU A 201 -1.83 19.48 13.29
C LEU A 201 -1.94 20.77 14.11
N SER A 202 -2.55 21.81 13.53
CA SER A 202 -2.89 23.00 14.30
C SER A 202 -4.11 22.69 15.16
N GLN A 203 -3.96 22.81 16.48
CA GLN A 203 -5.06 22.69 17.42
C GLN A 203 -6.03 23.85 17.14
N ARG A 204 -7.16 23.57 16.49
CA ARG A 204 -8.19 24.58 16.25
C ARG A 204 -8.87 24.88 17.58
N ASN A 205 -8.41 25.92 18.27
CA ASN A 205 -9.18 26.53 19.35
C ASN A 205 -10.54 26.94 18.76
N GLU A 206 -11.63 26.41 19.30
CA GLU A 206 -13.01 26.52 18.78
C GLU A 206 -13.58 27.96 18.75
N SER A 207 -12.77 29.00 18.89
CA SER A 207 -13.25 30.39 18.99
C SER A 207 -13.34 31.17 17.68
N ALA A 208 -13.15 30.59 16.49
CA ALA A 208 -13.38 31.33 15.25
C ALA A 208 -13.93 30.47 14.10
N ALA A 209 -15.18 30.75 13.75
CA ALA A 209 -15.88 30.25 12.58
C ALA A 209 -15.35 30.91 11.30
N GLY A 210 -15.00 30.11 10.29
CA GLY A 210 -14.57 30.53 8.95
C GLY A 210 -14.17 29.32 8.09
N PRO A 211 -14.32 29.35 6.74
CA PRO A 211 -14.29 28.15 5.90
C PRO A 211 -12.89 27.54 5.74
N SER A 212 -12.86 26.20 5.72
CA SER A 212 -11.69 25.32 5.78
C SER A 212 -10.66 25.53 4.66
N ALA A 213 -9.42 25.85 5.04
CA ALA A 213 -8.24 25.65 4.20
C ALA A 213 -7.24 24.74 4.95
N VAL A 214 -7.11 23.48 4.50
CA VAL A 214 -6.05 22.57 4.94
C VAL A 214 -4.79 22.94 4.18
N THR A 215 -3.86 23.65 4.83
CA THR A 215 -2.59 24.07 4.22
C THR A 215 -1.58 22.95 4.31
N VAL A 216 -1.27 22.33 3.16
CA VAL A 216 -0.13 21.42 3.02
C VAL A 216 1.12 22.28 2.88
N VAL A 217 2.01 22.24 3.88
CA VAL A 217 3.29 22.98 3.81
C VAL A 217 4.29 22.17 2.97
N PRO A 218 4.77 22.68 1.83
CA PRO A 218 5.78 21.98 1.04
C PRO A 218 7.11 21.98 1.79
N THR A 219 7.81 20.85 1.76
CA THR A 219 9.17 20.67 2.28
C THR A 219 10.19 21.36 1.37
N GLY A 220 10.25 22.69 1.45
CA GLY A 220 11.24 23.52 0.77
C GLY A 220 11.04 24.97 1.16
N HIS A 221 11.96 25.52 1.95
CA HIS A 221 11.89 26.83 2.62
C HIS A 221 11.10 26.87 3.94
N VAL A 222 11.76 26.39 5.00
CA VAL A 222 11.58 27.00 6.32
C VAL A 222 12.25 28.38 6.26
N ALA A 223 11.55 29.37 5.71
CA ALA A 223 11.88 30.76 5.93
C ALA A 223 11.46 31.09 7.37
N ALA A 224 12.44 31.37 8.21
CA ALA A 224 12.24 31.88 9.55
C ALA A 224 11.41 33.18 9.46
N SER A 225 10.21 33.16 10.04
CA SER A 225 9.50 34.39 10.40
C SER A 225 9.47 34.53 11.92
N PRO A 226 9.88 35.67 12.49
CA PRO A 226 10.12 35.83 13.91
C PRO A 226 8.91 36.41 14.63
N SER A 227 8.25 35.64 15.50
CA SER A 227 7.55 36.19 16.68
C SER A 227 6.99 35.10 17.61
N ALA A 228 7.64 34.98 18.78
CA ALA A 228 7.16 34.45 20.07
C ALA A 228 7.05 32.91 20.28
N PRO A 229 7.11 32.42 21.54
CA PRO A 229 8.07 32.72 22.61
C PRO A 229 8.81 31.46 23.12
N HIS A 230 10.00 31.67 23.69
CA HIS A 230 10.84 30.75 24.48
C HIS A 230 10.44 29.26 24.57
N ILE A 231 10.91 28.46 23.62
CA ILE A 231 11.16 27.03 23.85
C ILE A 231 12.62 26.91 24.29
N LYS A 232 12.83 26.56 25.57
CA LYS A 232 14.14 26.17 26.12
C LYS A 232 14.64 24.93 25.37
N THR A 233 15.50 25.13 24.37
CA THR A 233 16.34 24.07 23.83
C THR A 233 17.41 23.73 24.87
N MET A 234 17.26 22.61 25.58
CA MET A 234 18.38 21.98 26.27
C MET A 234 19.34 21.45 25.22
N ARG A 235 20.40 22.23 25.00
CA ARG A 235 21.62 21.86 24.28
C ARG A 235 22.35 20.82 25.14
N GLY A 236 22.28 19.55 24.74
CA GLY A 236 23.10 18.48 25.30
C GLY A 236 24.31 18.27 24.40
N ASP A 237 25.32 19.10 24.57
CA ASP A 237 26.68 18.82 24.10
C ASP A 237 27.18 17.54 24.77
N ARG A 238 27.66 16.59 23.98
CA ARG A 238 28.85 15.77 24.29
C ARG A 238 29.35 15.06 23.04
N LEU A 239 30.33 15.71 22.44
CA LEU A 239 31.45 15.08 21.73
C LEU A 239 32.16 14.11 22.68
N LEU A 240 32.24 12.85 22.29
CA LEU A 240 33.44 12.02 22.17
C LEU A 240 33.01 10.61 21.76
#